data_AF-A0A973KZX0-F1
#
_entry.id   AF-A0A973KZX0-F1
#
_cell.length_a   1.000
_cell.length_b   1.000
_cell.length_c   1.000
_cell.angle_alpha   90.00
_cell.angle_beta   90.00
_cell.angle_gamma   90.00
#
_symmetry.space_group_name_H-M   'P 1'
#
loop_
_entity.id
_entity.type
_entity.pdbx_description
1 polymer ?
#
loop_
_entity_poly.entity_id
_entity_poly.type
_entity_poly.pdbx_seq_one_letter_code
_entity_poly.pdbx_strand_id
1 'polypeptide(L)'
;QIRHLVSQNYGFSAAARGAGEALSDWRGGDLGADARAAFAASAALVNDAFAQDGVLDRGFALPEVRNGGAFPAPLAISFHFVDCVVHAWDVAATIGVPWEPDEELTAAALRVAEQVPDQGRGPGAAFERRVPPPADAPPHHRLLGLLGRVPSWTGRPC
;
A
#
# COMPACT_ATOMS: atom_id res chain seq x y z
N GLN A 1 -4.26 -9.96 0.37
CA GLN A 1 -4.37 -8.53 0.75
C GLN A 1 -4.12 -8.30 2.23
N ILE A 2 -4.93 -8.83 3.16
CA ILE A 2 -4.72 -8.58 4.60
C ILE A 2 -3.34 -9.00 5.12
N ARG A 3 -2.85 -10.20 4.74
CA ARG A 3 -1.49 -10.65 5.11
C ARG A 3 -0.40 -9.70 4.60
N HIS A 4 -0.56 -9.18 3.38
CA HIS A 4 0.36 -8.21 2.79
C HIS A 4 0.38 -6.94 3.62
N LEU A 5 -0.80 -6.35 3.90
CA LEU A 5 -0.91 -5.14 4.72
C LEU A 5 -0.31 -5.32 6.12
N VAL A 6 -0.54 -6.46 6.77
CA VAL A 6 0.09 -6.79 8.06
C VAL A 6 1.62 -6.84 7.92
N SER A 7 2.14 -7.49 6.87
CA SER A 7 3.59 -7.58 6.63
C SER A 7 4.21 -6.21 6.37
N GLN A 8 3.57 -5.39 5.53
CA GLN A 8 4.03 -4.03 5.23
C GLN A 8 3.98 -3.13 6.45
N ASN A 9 2.92 -3.21 7.28
CA ASN A 9 2.87 -2.48 8.55
C ASN A 9 4.07 -2.81 9.44
N TYR A 10 4.43 -4.09 9.59
CA TYR A 10 5.63 -4.47 10.35
C TYR A 10 6.92 -3.94 9.73
N GLY A 11 7.10 -4.09 8.41
CA GLY A 11 8.29 -3.62 7.70
C GLY A 11 8.48 -2.11 7.81
N PHE A 12 7.43 -1.32 7.54
CA PHE A 12 7.47 0.14 7.69
C PHE A 12 7.70 0.57 9.14
N SER A 13 7.15 -0.16 10.10
CA SER A 13 7.35 0.09 11.52
C SER A 13 8.79 -0.21 11.96
N ALA A 14 9.43 -1.25 11.41
CA ALA A 14 10.85 -1.53 11.60
C ALA A 14 11.73 -0.45 10.96
N ALA A 15 11.43 -0.06 9.71
CA ALA A 15 12.12 1.00 8.99
C ALA A 15 12.10 2.35 9.72
N ALA A 16 10.94 2.74 10.25
CA ALA A 16 10.80 3.95 11.06
C ALA A 16 11.65 3.96 12.34
N ARG A 17 11.97 2.77 12.87
CA ARG A 17 12.84 2.57 14.03
C ARG A 17 14.32 2.38 13.67
N GLY A 18 14.68 2.54 12.40
CA GLY A 18 16.06 2.42 11.91
C GLY A 18 16.52 0.98 11.66
N ALA A 19 15.58 0.06 11.42
CA ALA A 19 15.82 -1.31 10.97
C ALA A 19 15.16 -1.52 9.58
N GLY A 20 14.69 -2.73 9.27
CA GLY A 20 13.92 -3.01 8.05
C GLY A 20 14.78 -3.35 6.84
N GLU A 21 16.08 -3.60 6.98
CA GLU A 21 16.94 -4.03 5.87
C GLU A 21 16.67 -5.49 5.47
N ALA A 22 16.19 -6.32 6.40
CA ALA A 22 15.96 -7.73 6.15
C ALA A 22 14.58 -7.96 5.50
N LEU A 23 14.53 -8.70 4.39
CA LEU A 23 13.26 -9.08 3.74
C LEU A 23 12.29 -9.83 4.66
N SER A 24 12.79 -10.45 5.73
CA SER A 24 11.95 -11.08 6.76
C SER A 24 11.09 -10.07 7.53
N ASP A 25 11.49 -8.81 7.60
CA ASP A 25 10.71 -7.75 8.28
C ASP A 25 9.47 -7.35 7.46
N TRP A 26 9.50 -7.60 6.14
CA TRP A 26 8.51 -7.17 5.17
C TRP A 26 7.56 -8.27 4.71
N ARG A 27 7.82 -9.52 5.13
CA ARG A 27 7.16 -10.72 4.59
C ARG A 27 6.70 -11.65 5.69
N GLY A 28 5.69 -12.44 5.37
CA GLY A 28 5.24 -13.52 6.25
C GLY A 28 4.45 -13.04 7.46
N GLY A 29 3.82 -11.87 7.40
CA GLY A 29 2.96 -11.35 8.47
C GLY A 29 1.98 -12.40 8.98
N ASP A 30 1.94 -12.58 10.28
CA ASP A 30 1.08 -13.56 10.93
C ASP A 30 -0.34 -12.99 11.10
N LEU A 31 -1.34 -13.77 10.68
CA LEU A 31 -2.75 -13.42 10.84
C LEU A 31 -3.36 -14.06 12.10
N GLY A 32 -2.69 -15.06 12.68
CA GLY A 32 -3.23 -15.85 13.77
C GLY A 32 -4.63 -16.41 13.47
N ALA A 33 -5.45 -16.50 14.52
CA ALA A 33 -6.85 -16.92 14.44
C ALA A 33 -7.82 -15.78 14.06
N ASP A 34 -7.40 -14.52 14.19
CA ASP A 34 -8.21 -13.34 13.90
C ASP A 34 -7.41 -12.32 13.06
N ALA A 35 -7.64 -12.36 11.74
CA ALA A 35 -6.98 -11.47 10.80
C ALA A 35 -7.33 -9.99 11.00
N ARG A 36 -8.51 -9.67 11.54
CA ARG A 36 -8.90 -8.29 11.84
C ARG A 36 -8.10 -7.77 13.03
N ALA A 37 -7.99 -8.57 14.09
CA ALA A 37 -7.17 -8.22 15.24
C ALA A 37 -5.69 -8.06 14.87
N ALA A 38 -5.15 -8.98 14.05
CA ALA A 38 -3.77 -8.88 13.55
C ALA A 38 -3.53 -7.61 12.73
N PHE A 39 -4.46 -7.26 11.83
CA PHE A 39 -4.38 -6.00 11.08
C PHE A 39 -4.42 -4.78 12.02
N ALA A 40 -5.38 -4.72 12.95
CA ALA A 40 -5.51 -3.60 13.88
C ALA A 40 -4.24 -3.41 14.74
N ALA A 41 -3.66 -4.49 15.24
CA ALA A 41 -2.43 -4.45 16.02
C ALA A 41 -1.23 -3.94 15.19
N SER A 42 -1.05 -4.48 13.98
CA SER A 42 0.04 -4.03 13.09
C SER A 42 -0.13 -2.56 12.65
N ALA A 43 -1.37 -2.12 12.41
CA ALA A 43 -1.70 -0.74 12.05
C ALA A 43 -1.38 0.23 13.20
N ALA A 44 -1.73 -0.13 14.44
CA ALA A 44 -1.34 0.66 15.61
C ALA A 44 0.19 0.76 15.72
N LEU A 45 0.90 -0.36 15.54
CA LEU A 45 2.36 -0.39 15.64
C LEU A 45 3.07 0.52 14.61
N VAL A 46 2.61 0.55 13.36
CA VAL A 46 3.19 1.42 12.33
C VAL A 46 2.85 2.89 12.59
N ASN A 47 1.62 3.18 13.01
CA ASN A 47 1.19 4.54 13.37
C ASN A 47 2.02 5.09 14.53
N ASP A 48 2.23 4.30 15.60
CA ASP A 48 3.06 4.69 16.74
C ASP A 48 4.52 4.94 16.34
N ALA A 49 5.02 4.21 15.34
CA ALA A 49 6.37 4.41 14.81
C ALA A 49 6.47 5.70 13.97
N PHE A 50 5.46 5.98 13.15
CA PHE A 50 5.37 7.22 12.36
C PHE A 50 5.06 8.45 13.22
N ALA A 51 4.61 8.29 14.46
CA ALA A 51 4.37 9.38 15.40
C ALA A 51 5.61 9.75 16.24
N GLN A 52 6.73 9.02 16.13
CA GLN A 52 7.93 9.30 16.92
C GLN A 52 8.61 10.61 16.52
N ASP A 53 9.17 11.32 17.51
CA ASP A 53 9.90 12.55 17.28
C ASP A 53 11.09 12.35 16.33
N GLY A 54 11.23 13.29 15.38
CA GLY A 54 12.29 13.28 14.38
C GLY A 54 12.21 12.11 13.38
N VAL A 55 11.10 11.36 13.31
CA VAL A 55 10.97 10.25 12.35
C VAL A 55 11.01 10.73 10.90
N LEU A 56 10.48 11.93 10.63
CA LEU A 56 10.46 12.52 9.29
C LEU A 56 11.84 12.93 8.77
N ASP A 57 12.83 13.06 9.67
CA ASP A 57 14.21 13.39 9.32
C ASP A 57 15.08 12.14 9.03
N ARG A 58 14.49 10.94 9.15
CA ARG A 58 15.20 9.65 8.99
C ARG A 58 15.09 9.11 7.57
N GLY A 59 15.98 8.16 7.26
CA GLY A 59 15.86 7.29 6.10
C GLY A 59 15.19 5.97 6.48
N PHE A 60 14.23 5.51 5.67
CA PHE A 60 13.57 4.21 5.82
C PHE A 60 14.15 3.23 4.82
N ALA A 61 14.71 2.11 5.30
CA ALA A 61 15.20 1.04 4.44
C ALA A 61 14.01 0.29 3.81
N LEU A 62 13.91 0.28 2.47
CA LEU A 62 12.85 -0.41 1.73
C LEU A 62 13.47 -1.45 0.77
N PRO A 63 13.84 -2.66 1.24
CA PRO A 63 14.53 -3.67 0.44
C PRO A 63 13.69 -4.23 -0.71
N GLU A 64 12.35 -4.07 -0.66
CA GLU A 64 11.44 -4.54 -1.72
C GLU A 64 11.27 -3.53 -2.87
N VAL A 65 11.80 -2.32 -2.74
CA VAL A 65 11.64 -1.24 -3.73
C VAL A 65 12.92 -1.10 -4.56
N ARG A 66 12.81 -1.30 -5.88
CA ARG A 66 13.93 -1.25 -6.84
C ARG A 66 15.05 -2.22 -6.43
N ASN A 67 16.28 -1.74 -6.25
CA ASN A 67 17.43 -2.53 -5.81
C ASN A 67 17.64 -2.47 -4.28
N GLY A 68 16.62 -2.04 -3.53
CA GLY A 68 16.73 -1.74 -2.11
C GLY A 68 17.43 -0.42 -1.82
N GLY A 69 17.26 0.10 -0.60
CA GLY A 69 17.93 1.30 -0.12
C GLY A 69 17.09 2.12 0.86
N ALA A 70 17.71 3.16 1.40
CA ALA A 70 17.03 4.11 2.28
C ALA A 70 16.34 5.21 1.46
N PHE A 71 15.08 5.50 1.82
CA PHE A 71 14.30 6.60 1.26
C PHE A 71 14.01 7.63 2.34
N PRO A 72 13.92 8.94 2.01
CA PRO A 72 13.43 9.93 2.97
C PRO A 72 12.08 9.50 3.54
N ALA A 73 11.92 9.58 4.86
CA ALA A 73 10.72 9.12 5.56
C ALA A 73 9.40 9.67 4.97
N PRO A 74 9.26 10.95 4.60
CA PRO A 74 8.02 11.45 3.98
C PRO A 74 7.65 10.73 2.68
N LEU A 75 8.65 10.38 1.88
CA LEU A 75 8.45 9.65 0.63
C LEU A 75 8.08 8.20 0.91
N ALA A 76 8.78 7.53 1.84
CA ALA A 76 8.47 6.16 2.23
C ALA A 76 7.04 6.04 2.82
N ILE A 77 6.64 6.96 3.70
CA ILE A 77 5.28 7.01 4.25
C ILE A 77 4.25 7.22 3.14
N SER A 78 4.54 8.02 2.11
CA SER A 78 3.65 8.16 0.95
C SER A 78 3.44 6.85 0.18
N PHE A 79 4.44 5.97 0.13
CA PHE A 79 4.32 4.65 -0.48
C PHE A 79 3.41 3.73 0.34
N HIS A 80 3.60 3.69 1.67
CA HIS A 80 2.73 2.96 2.59
C HIS A 80 1.27 3.43 2.51
N PHE A 81 1.09 4.76 2.45
CA PHE A 81 -0.23 5.38 2.33
C PHE A 81 -0.98 4.92 1.07
N VAL A 82 -0.36 5.02 -0.12
CA VAL A 82 -1.04 4.62 -1.37
C VAL A 82 -1.30 3.11 -1.43
N ASP A 83 -0.39 2.29 -0.88
CA ASP A 83 -0.55 0.84 -0.73
C ASP A 83 -1.80 0.51 0.11
N CYS A 84 -1.97 1.16 1.26
CA CYS A 84 -3.13 0.99 2.13
C CYS A 84 -4.45 1.36 1.44
N VAL A 85 -4.49 2.50 0.74
CA VAL A 85 -5.71 2.99 0.07
C VAL A 85 -6.16 2.01 -1.02
N VAL A 86 -5.23 1.52 -1.85
CA VAL A 86 -5.57 0.61 -2.94
C VAL A 86 -5.91 -0.78 -2.43
N HIS A 87 -5.25 -1.26 -1.38
CA HIS A 87 -5.59 -2.54 -0.78
C HIS A 87 -6.91 -2.51 0.01
N ALA A 88 -7.35 -1.35 0.49
CA ALA A 88 -8.70 -1.20 1.02
C ALA A 88 -9.75 -1.48 -0.08
N TRP A 89 -9.53 -1.02 -1.32
CA TRP A 89 -10.37 -1.40 -2.45
C TRP A 89 -10.32 -2.91 -2.72
N ASP A 90 -9.13 -3.51 -2.76
CA ASP A 90 -9.00 -4.94 -3.06
C ASP A 90 -9.79 -5.80 -2.03
N VAL A 91 -9.77 -5.41 -0.75
CA VAL A 91 -10.56 -6.06 0.32
C VAL A 91 -12.05 -5.83 0.11
N ALA A 92 -12.48 -4.59 -0.10
CA ALA A 92 -13.89 -4.23 -0.29
C ALA A 92 -14.49 -4.97 -1.51
N ALA A 93 -13.78 -4.97 -2.63
CA ALA A 93 -14.17 -5.66 -3.84
C ALA A 93 -14.26 -7.18 -3.63
N THR A 94 -13.35 -7.78 -2.83
CA THR A 94 -13.37 -9.22 -2.53
C THR A 94 -14.63 -9.64 -1.77
N ILE A 95 -15.15 -8.79 -0.89
CA ILE A 95 -16.36 -9.06 -0.10
C ILE A 95 -17.63 -8.42 -0.69
N GLY A 96 -17.52 -7.79 -1.87
CA GLY A 96 -18.65 -7.20 -2.59
C GLY A 96 -19.27 -5.99 -1.91
N VAL A 97 -18.50 -5.22 -1.12
CA VAL A 97 -18.99 -3.97 -0.51
C VAL A 97 -18.48 -2.74 -1.27
N PRO A 98 -19.24 -1.62 -1.28
CA PRO A 98 -18.78 -0.38 -1.89
C PRO A 98 -17.48 0.14 -1.26
N TRP A 99 -16.63 0.74 -2.10
CA TRP A 99 -15.44 1.47 -1.67
C TRP A 99 -15.53 2.89 -2.22
N GLU A 100 -15.91 3.81 -1.34
CA GLU A 100 -16.17 5.22 -1.67
C GLU A 100 -15.27 6.12 -0.81
N PRO A 101 -13.96 6.19 -1.10
CA PRO A 101 -13.07 7.10 -0.41
C PRO A 101 -13.52 8.55 -0.67
N ASP A 102 -13.33 9.42 0.32
CA ASP A 102 -13.60 10.84 0.14
C ASP A 102 -12.66 11.50 -0.90
N GLU A 103 -13.01 12.71 -1.30
CA GLU A 103 -12.30 13.46 -2.34
C GLU A 103 -10.85 13.76 -1.95
N GLU A 104 -10.61 14.09 -0.68
CA GLU A 104 -9.27 14.46 -0.18
C GLU A 104 -8.33 13.25 -0.20
N LEU A 105 -8.79 12.12 0.32
CA LEU A 105 -8.07 10.85 0.31
C LEU A 105 -7.76 10.41 -1.12
N THR A 106 -8.75 10.52 -2.01
CA THR A 106 -8.62 10.17 -3.43
C THR A 106 -7.58 11.06 -4.12
N ALA A 107 -7.66 12.39 -3.91
CA ALA A 107 -6.73 13.34 -4.51
C ALA A 107 -5.29 13.14 -4.00
N ALA A 108 -5.12 12.86 -2.71
CA ALA A 108 -3.82 12.56 -2.13
C ALA A 108 -3.21 11.27 -2.71
N ALA A 109 -4.00 10.19 -2.79
CA ALA A 109 -3.54 8.93 -3.34
C ALA A 109 -3.22 9.03 -4.85
N LEU A 110 -4.01 9.80 -5.61
CA LEU A 110 -3.73 10.08 -7.03
C LEU A 110 -2.36 10.74 -7.23
N ARG A 111 -2.03 11.77 -6.42
CA ARG A 111 -0.73 12.45 -6.52
C ARG A 111 0.44 11.48 -6.35
N VAL A 112 0.32 10.51 -5.44
CA VAL A 112 1.35 9.48 -5.24
C VAL A 112 1.35 8.48 -6.40
N ALA A 113 0.18 7.96 -6.77
CA ALA A 113 0.05 6.95 -7.83
C ALA A 113 0.55 7.43 -9.20
N GLU A 114 0.40 8.73 -9.51
CA GLU A 114 0.91 9.34 -10.74
C GLU A 114 2.44 9.32 -10.82
N GLN A 115 3.15 9.35 -9.69
CA GLN A 115 4.62 9.29 -9.63
C GLN A 115 5.18 7.87 -9.79
N VAL A 116 4.34 6.84 -9.76
CA VAL A 116 4.79 5.45 -9.87
C VAL A 116 5.26 5.17 -11.31
N PRO A 117 6.54 4.84 -11.53
CA PRO A 117 7.10 4.66 -12.87
C PRO A 117 6.44 3.48 -13.60
N ASP A 118 6.49 3.51 -14.93
CA ASP A 118 5.97 2.41 -15.76
C ASP A 118 6.95 1.24 -15.87
N GLN A 119 8.25 1.51 -15.68
CA GLN A 119 9.30 0.51 -15.73
C GLN A 119 9.15 -0.49 -14.57
N GLY A 120 9.25 -1.79 -14.89
CA GLY A 120 9.22 -2.85 -13.88
C GLY A 120 7.83 -3.31 -13.44
N ARG A 121 6.75 -2.92 -14.13
CA ARG A 121 5.38 -3.36 -13.86
C ARG A 121 5.03 -4.71 -14.51
N GLY A 122 4.08 -5.43 -13.91
CA GLY A 122 3.51 -6.67 -14.46
C GLY A 122 3.49 -7.83 -13.46
N PRO A 123 3.28 -9.06 -13.95
CA PRO A 123 3.13 -10.23 -13.09
C PRO A 123 4.31 -10.43 -12.13
N GLY A 124 4.02 -10.48 -10.84
CA GLY A 124 5.02 -10.67 -9.78
C GLY A 124 5.77 -9.40 -9.36
N ALA A 125 5.46 -8.24 -9.96
CA ALA A 125 5.98 -6.95 -9.52
C ALA A 125 5.09 -6.30 -8.45
N ALA A 126 5.58 -5.23 -7.82
CA ALA A 126 4.82 -4.45 -6.83
C ALA A 126 3.53 -3.84 -7.41
N PHE A 127 3.56 -3.45 -8.69
CA PHE A 127 2.40 -2.93 -9.39
C PHE A 127 2.19 -3.67 -10.71
N GLU A 128 0.93 -4.00 -10.98
CA GLU A 128 0.51 -4.46 -12.30
C GLU A 128 0.59 -3.33 -13.34
N ARG A 129 0.49 -3.72 -14.61
CA ARG A 129 0.42 -2.76 -15.73
C ARG A 129 -0.79 -1.86 -15.56
N ARG A 130 -0.64 -0.57 -15.93
CA ARG A 130 -1.74 0.40 -15.89
C ARG A 130 -2.93 -0.11 -16.71
N VAL A 131 -4.12 0.09 -16.17
CA VAL A 131 -5.38 -0.13 -16.87
C VAL A 131 -5.98 1.24 -17.17
N PRO A 132 -6.12 1.63 -18.45
CA PRO A 132 -6.77 2.89 -18.80
C PRO A 132 -8.22 2.90 -18.28
N PRO A 133 -8.59 3.89 -17.45
CA PRO A 133 -9.98 4.02 -17.02
C PRO A 133 -10.85 4.53 -18.19
N PRO A 134 -12.18 4.32 -18.14
CA PRO A 134 -13.12 5.05 -19.00
C PRO A 134 -12.90 6.57 -18.94
N ALA A 135 -13.20 7.28 -20.02
CA ALA A 135 -12.94 8.73 -20.11
C ALA A 135 -13.72 9.55 -19.06
N ASP A 136 -14.87 9.05 -18.63
CA ASP A 136 -15.79 9.61 -17.65
C ASP A 136 -15.68 8.94 -16.26
N ALA A 137 -14.65 8.13 -16.04
CA ALA A 137 -14.48 7.41 -14.79
C ALA A 137 -14.26 8.38 -13.61
N PRO A 138 -14.86 8.11 -12.44
CA PRO A 138 -14.62 8.92 -11.25
C PRO A 138 -13.14 8.85 -10.82
N PRO A 139 -12.64 9.87 -10.09
CA PRO A 139 -11.21 9.95 -9.75
C PRO A 139 -10.64 8.71 -9.04
N HIS A 140 -11.43 8.05 -8.19
CA HIS A 140 -11.01 6.84 -7.49
C HIS A 140 -10.88 5.63 -8.44
N HIS A 141 -11.64 5.55 -9.55
CA HIS A 141 -11.39 4.56 -10.60
C HIS A 141 -10.10 4.83 -11.36
N ARG A 142 -9.77 6.10 -11.62
CA ARG A 142 -8.49 6.47 -12.22
C ARG A 142 -7.33 6.03 -11.33
N LEU A 143 -7.41 6.28 -10.01
CA LEU A 143 -6.42 5.81 -9.04
C LEU A 143 -6.16 4.30 -9.15
N LEU A 144 -7.24 3.51 -9.16
CA LEU A 144 -7.17 2.06 -9.32
C LEU A 144 -6.48 1.67 -10.64
N GLY A 145 -6.88 2.28 -11.75
CA GLY A 145 -6.29 2.02 -13.07
C GLY A 145 -4.78 2.33 -13.15
N LEU A 146 -4.32 3.41 -12.52
CA LEU A 146 -2.89 3.76 -12.45
C LEU A 146 -2.05 2.69 -11.73
N LEU A 147 -2.68 1.92 -10.84
CA LEU A 147 -2.03 0.86 -10.05
C LEU A 147 -2.45 -0.55 -10.51
N GLY A 148 -3.00 -0.63 -11.72
CA GLY A 148 -3.28 -1.88 -12.44
C GLY A 148 -4.54 -2.63 -11.99
N ARG A 149 -5.43 -1.96 -11.24
CA ARG A 149 -6.73 -2.53 -10.84
C ARG A 149 -7.78 -2.28 -11.91
N VAL A 150 -8.73 -3.19 -11.99
CA VAL A 150 -9.91 -3.09 -12.85
C VAL A 150 -11.12 -2.80 -11.95
N PRO A 151 -11.63 -1.55 -11.90
CA PRO A 151 -12.71 -1.18 -10.97
C PRO A 151 -14.00 -1.99 -11.14
N SER A 152 -14.24 -2.52 -12.34
CA SER A 152 -15.39 -3.37 -12.65
C SER A 152 -15.21 -4.84 -12.25
N TRP A 153 -14.12 -5.20 -11.56
CA TRP A 153 -13.92 -6.57 -11.10
C TRP A 153 -14.90 -6.93 -9.98
N THR A 154 -15.60 -8.05 -10.13
CA THR A 154 -16.66 -8.49 -9.19
C THR A 154 -16.37 -9.86 -8.54
N GLY A 155 -15.11 -10.28 -8.47
CA GLY A 155 -14.72 -11.50 -7.74
C GLY A 155 -15.25 -12.82 -8.29
N ARG A 156 -15.98 -12.83 -9.40
CA ARG A 156 -16.47 -14.05 -10.02
C ARG A 156 -15.33 -14.71 -10.79
N PRO A 157 -14.95 -15.96 -10.47
CA PRO A 157 -14.13 -16.73 -11.39
C PRO A 157 -14.91 -16.87 -12.71
N CYS A 158 -14.21 -16.71 -13.84
CA CYS A 158 -14.69 -17.20 -15.12
C CYS A 158 -14.90 -18.73 -15.05
#